data_AF-A0A8J5V006-F1
#
_entry.id   AF-A0A8J5V006-F1
#
_cell.length_a   1.000
_cell.length_b   1.000
_cell.length_c   1.000
_cell.angle_alpha   90.00
_cell.angle_beta   90.00
_cell.angle_gamma   90.00
#
_symmetry.space_group_name_H-M   'P 1'
#
loop_
_entity.id
_entity.type
_entity.pdbx_description
1 polymer ?
#
loop_
_entity_poly.entity_id
_entity_poly.type
_entity_poly.pdbx_seq_one_letter_code
_entity_poly.pdbx_strand_id
1 'polypeptide(L)'
;MKTHLLVVPSKETEELNWIKPLNNYLLSLYGNTSNYQTELSNFNKLRQDIRGVNADNTGLRLYYTYYSQVELLDLRIPWSKIRKVEFEWFEAFGTGPSHKQKSLAFEKASILFNIASLLSKFAKSKYDESSQDDKAEQGTKMTIQLFQTVSL
;
A
#
# COMPACT_ATOMS: atom_id res chain seq x y z
N MET A 1 -29.83 -13.37 15.06
CA MET A 1 -29.66 -12.48 13.90
C MET A 1 -28.24 -12.66 13.37
N LYS A 2 -28.05 -12.80 12.06
CA LYS A 2 -26.71 -12.85 11.44
C LYS A 2 -26.27 -11.42 11.18
N THR A 3 -25.17 -10.98 11.80
CA THR A 3 -24.64 -9.63 11.60
C THR A 3 -23.72 -9.62 10.38
N HIS A 4 -23.85 -8.60 9.54
CA HIS A 4 -23.01 -8.43 8.36
C HIS A 4 -22.02 -7.29 8.58
N LEU A 5 -20.73 -7.57 8.42
CA LEU A 5 -19.68 -6.56 8.43
C LEU A 5 -19.52 -5.95 7.04
N LEU A 6 -19.47 -4.62 6.99
CA LEU A 6 -19.15 -3.88 5.77
C LEU A 6 -17.65 -3.88 5.54
N VAL A 7 -17.26 -3.96 4.27
CA VAL A 7 -15.87 -4.04 3.84
C VAL A 7 -15.64 -3.04 2.72
N VAL A 8 -14.47 -2.40 2.76
CA VAL A 8 -14.06 -1.42 1.76
C VAL A 8 -13.32 -2.14 0.62
N PRO A 9 -13.70 -1.95 -0.66
CA PRO A 9 -12.92 -2.45 -1.80
C PRO A 9 -11.56 -1.77 -1.86
N SER A 10 -10.58 -2.43 -2.48
CA SER A 10 -9.23 -1.87 -2.60
C SER A 10 -9.13 -1.11 -3.91
N LYS A 11 -8.34 -0.04 -3.93
CA LYS A 11 -7.96 0.62 -5.19
C LYS A 11 -6.97 -0.26 -5.94
N GLU A 12 -7.06 -0.20 -7.26
CA GLU A 12 -6.07 -0.78 -8.15
C GLU A 12 -5.09 0.29 -8.64
N THR A 13 -3.95 -0.13 -9.13
CA THR A 13 -2.90 0.79 -9.62
C THR A 13 -2.11 0.15 -10.75
N GLU A 14 -1.59 0.98 -11.63
CA GLU A 14 -0.75 0.56 -12.75
C GLU A 14 0.72 0.34 -12.36
N GLU A 15 1.46 -0.23 -13.31
CA GLU A 15 2.90 -0.39 -13.19
C GLU A 15 3.59 0.98 -13.12
N LEU A 16 4.50 1.13 -12.15
CA LEU A 16 5.32 2.33 -11.99
C LEU A 16 6.80 1.96 -11.92
N ASN A 17 7.64 2.77 -12.56
CA ASN A 17 9.10 2.58 -12.57
C ASN A 17 9.82 3.62 -11.70
N TRP A 18 10.29 3.16 -10.53
CA TRP A 18 11.11 3.95 -9.61
C TRP A 18 12.60 3.99 -9.97
N ILE A 19 13.09 3.00 -10.71
CA ILE A 19 14.52 2.81 -10.99
C ILE A 19 15.06 4.02 -11.77
N LYS A 20 14.44 4.36 -12.91
CA LYS A 20 14.93 5.43 -13.78
C LYS A 20 15.04 6.80 -13.08
N PRO A 21 14.01 7.34 -12.42
CA PRO A 21 14.08 8.64 -11.78
C PRO A 21 15.09 8.68 -10.61
N LEU A 22 15.14 7.64 -9.79
CA LEU A 22 16.06 7.57 -8.65
C LEU A 22 17.50 7.37 -9.10
N ASN A 23 17.75 6.51 -10.10
CA ASN A 23 19.08 6.31 -10.65
C ASN A 23 19.64 7.62 -11.24
N ASN A 24 18.83 8.37 -11.98
CA ASN A 24 19.25 9.67 -12.53
C ASN A 24 19.57 10.68 -11.43
N TYR A 25 18.79 10.69 -10.35
CA TYR A 25 19.07 11.55 -9.20
C TYR A 25 20.39 11.17 -8.52
N LEU A 26 20.59 9.89 -8.21
CA LEU A 26 21.82 9.41 -7.59
C LEU A 26 23.06 9.66 -8.47
N LEU A 27 22.93 9.46 -9.79
CA LEU A 27 24.01 9.72 -10.73
C LEU A 27 24.40 11.20 -10.73
N SER A 28 23.42 12.11 -10.62
CA SER A 28 23.67 13.55 -10.55
C SER A 28 24.37 14.00 -9.26
N LEU A 29 24.24 13.22 -8.18
CA LEU A 29 24.86 13.53 -6.88
C LEU A 29 26.23 12.88 -6.70
N TYR A 30 26.33 11.60 -7.04
CA TYR A 30 27.49 10.76 -6.71
C TYR A 30 28.36 10.43 -7.93
N GLY A 31 27.91 10.71 -9.16
CA GLY A 31 28.64 10.40 -10.39
C GLY A 31 28.72 8.90 -10.73
N ASN A 32 28.36 8.01 -9.80
CA ASN A 32 28.28 6.56 -10.01
C ASN A 32 27.13 5.98 -9.18
N THR A 33 26.40 5.01 -9.74
CA THR A 33 25.24 4.37 -9.12
C THR A 33 25.31 2.85 -9.04
N SER A 34 26.43 2.21 -9.40
CA SER A 34 26.57 0.75 -9.41
C SER A 34 26.23 0.10 -8.07
N ASN A 35 26.62 0.74 -6.96
CA ASN A 35 26.40 0.23 -5.60
C ASN A 35 24.93 0.34 -5.14
N TYR A 36 24.06 1.03 -5.88
CA TYR A 36 22.66 1.26 -5.50
C TYR A 36 21.66 0.49 -6.38
N GLN A 37 22.12 -0.21 -7.42
CA GLN A 37 21.22 -0.85 -8.39
C GLN A 37 20.32 -1.91 -7.75
N THR A 38 20.84 -2.66 -6.79
CA THR A 38 20.11 -3.69 -6.06
C THR A 38 18.98 -3.09 -5.24
N GLU A 39 19.26 -2.01 -4.51
CA GLU A 39 18.31 -1.29 -3.66
C GLU A 39 17.22 -0.63 -4.49
N LEU A 40 17.57 -0.04 -5.63
CA LEU A 40 16.61 0.53 -6.58
C LEU A 40 15.68 -0.54 -7.14
N SER A 41 16.23 -1.69 -7.53
CA SER A 41 15.46 -2.82 -8.03
C SER A 41 14.52 -3.36 -6.95
N ASN A 42 15.01 -3.52 -5.72
CA ASN A 42 14.21 -3.98 -4.58
C ASN A 42 13.07 -3.01 -4.26
N PHE A 43 13.32 -1.70 -4.25
CA PHE A 43 12.27 -0.70 -4.01
C PHE A 43 11.22 -0.69 -5.14
N ASN A 44 11.65 -0.80 -6.39
CA ASN A 44 10.74 -0.91 -7.52
C ASN A 44 9.89 -2.17 -7.44
N LYS A 45 10.52 -3.31 -7.13
CA LYS A 45 9.84 -4.60 -6.95
C LYS A 45 8.83 -4.53 -5.80
N LEU A 46 9.20 -3.93 -4.67
CA LEU A 46 8.29 -3.75 -3.54
C LEU A 46 7.00 -3.03 -3.96
N ARG A 47 7.08 -2.03 -4.84
CA ARG A 47 5.90 -1.36 -5.41
C ARG A 47 5.11 -2.24 -6.39
N GLN A 48 5.74 -3.20 -7.06
CA GLN A 48 4.99 -4.15 -7.88
C GLN A 48 4.30 -5.20 -7.02
N ASP A 49 4.97 -5.65 -5.95
CA ASP A 49 4.47 -6.69 -5.06
C ASP A 49 3.16 -6.29 -4.36
N ILE A 50 2.88 -4.99 -4.16
CA ILE A 50 1.60 -4.54 -3.54
C ILE A 50 0.36 -4.72 -4.46
N ARG A 51 0.53 -4.91 -5.78
CA ARG A 51 -0.55 -4.92 -6.79
C ARG A 51 -1.36 -6.22 -6.87
N GLY A 52 -1.07 -7.23 -6.05
CA GLY A 52 -1.75 -8.53 -6.11
C GLY A 52 -1.88 -9.17 -4.73
N VAL A 53 -1.96 -8.34 -3.71
CA VAL A 53 -1.83 -8.76 -2.32
C VAL A 53 -3.15 -9.27 -1.74
N ASN A 54 -3.07 -10.35 -0.96
CA ASN A 54 -4.18 -10.87 -0.18
C ASN A 54 -4.44 -10.03 1.08
N ALA A 55 -5.68 -10.06 1.57
CA ALA A 55 -6.07 -9.39 2.81
C ALA A 55 -5.64 -10.20 4.05
N ASP A 56 -4.33 -10.28 4.27
CA ASP A 56 -3.71 -11.00 5.38
C ASP A 56 -2.54 -10.19 5.98
N ASN A 57 -1.89 -10.75 7.01
CA ASN A 57 -0.74 -10.12 7.66
C ASN A 57 0.44 -9.90 6.69
N THR A 58 0.65 -10.83 5.76
CA THR A 58 1.70 -10.73 4.74
C THR A 58 1.48 -9.51 3.88
N GLY A 59 0.23 -9.33 3.43
CA GLY A 59 -0.17 -8.22 2.62
C GLY A 59 -0.06 -6.87 3.30
N LEU A 60 -0.57 -6.78 4.52
CA LEU A 60 -0.44 -5.57 5.35
C LEU A 60 1.03 -5.21 5.55
N ARG A 61 1.89 -6.19 5.82
CA ARG A 61 3.33 -5.95 5.98
C ARG A 61 3.97 -5.38 4.71
N LEU A 62 3.59 -5.85 3.52
CA LEU A 62 4.09 -5.28 2.25
C LEU A 62 3.68 -3.82 2.11
N TYR A 63 2.40 -3.49 2.35
CA TYR A 63 1.91 -2.12 2.28
C TYR A 63 2.59 -1.20 3.31
N TYR A 64 2.74 -1.63 4.56
CA TYR A 64 3.46 -0.85 5.59
C TYR A 64 4.93 -0.64 5.23
N THR A 65 5.59 -1.69 4.73
CA THR A 65 6.99 -1.59 4.31
C THR A 65 7.12 -0.59 3.16
N TYR A 66 6.27 -0.69 2.15
CA TYR A 66 6.30 0.25 1.03
C TYR A 66 6.01 1.70 1.48
N TYR A 67 4.97 1.91 2.29
CA TYR A 67 4.64 3.23 2.84
C TYR A 67 5.83 3.84 3.58
N SER A 68 6.49 3.07 4.45
CA SER A 68 7.66 3.53 5.21
C SER A 68 8.83 3.95 4.30
N GLN A 69 9.07 3.22 3.21
CA GLN A 69 10.12 3.56 2.25
C GLN A 69 9.79 4.82 1.46
N VAL A 70 8.52 4.99 1.07
CA VAL A 70 8.04 6.22 0.42
C VAL A 70 8.16 7.43 1.36
N GLU A 71 7.89 7.25 2.66
CA GLU A 71 8.07 8.29 3.68
C GLU A 71 9.55 8.71 3.80
N LEU A 72 10.46 7.73 3.90
CA LEU A 72 11.90 8.00 3.96
C LEU A 72 12.42 8.67 2.68
N LEU A 73 11.86 8.32 1.53
CA LEU A 73 12.19 8.93 0.24
C LEU A 73 11.79 10.40 0.21
N ASP A 74 10.58 10.73 0.68
CA ASP A 74 10.06 12.10 0.75
C ASP A 74 10.96 13.01 1.63
N LEU A 75 11.52 12.45 2.72
CA LEU A 75 12.43 13.17 3.62
C LEU A 75 13.84 13.40 3.03
N ARG A 76 14.29 12.55 2.11
CA ARG A 76 15.69 12.55 1.62
C ARG A 76 15.87 13.10 0.22
N ILE A 77 14.83 13.02 -0.60
CA ILE A 77 14.92 13.37 -2.02
C ILE A 77 13.96 14.52 -2.29
N PRO A 78 14.48 15.71 -2.65
CA PRO A 78 13.62 16.82 -3.04
C PRO A 78 12.72 16.39 -4.20
N TRP A 79 11.40 16.51 -4.04
CA TRP A 79 10.43 16.10 -5.07
C TRP A 79 10.75 16.73 -6.44
N SER A 80 11.32 17.94 -6.45
CA SER A 80 11.79 18.64 -7.66
C SER A 80 12.71 17.82 -8.57
N LYS A 81 13.48 16.89 -8.02
CA LYS A 81 14.44 16.07 -8.77
C LYS A 81 13.81 14.80 -9.36
N ILE A 82 12.64 14.38 -8.86
CA ILE A 82 11.96 13.14 -9.26
C ILE A 82 10.52 13.35 -9.76
N ARG A 83 10.14 14.60 -10.08
CA ARG A 83 8.79 14.97 -10.60
C ARG A 83 8.33 14.23 -11.86
N LYS A 84 9.20 13.45 -12.50
CA LYS A 84 8.85 12.62 -13.65
C LYS A 84 8.03 11.39 -13.27
N VAL A 85 7.99 11.03 -11.98
CA VAL A 85 7.17 9.93 -11.47
C VAL A 85 5.70 10.37 -11.44
N GLU A 86 4.87 9.63 -12.16
CA GLU A 86 3.43 9.81 -12.21
C GLU A 86 2.76 8.54 -11.67
N PHE A 87 1.89 8.72 -10.68
CA PHE A 87 1.15 7.66 -10.04
C PHE A 87 -0.23 7.56 -10.65
N GLU A 88 -0.66 6.37 -11.00
CA GLU A 88 -2.00 6.10 -11.52
C GLU A 88 -2.74 5.14 -10.57
N TRP A 89 -3.89 5.58 -10.08
CA TRP A 89 -4.77 4.80 -9.21
C TRP A 89 -6.19 4.81 -9.76
N PHE A 90 -6.84 3.65 -9.71
CA PHE A 90 -8.24 3.48 -10.07
C PHE A 90 -9.13 3.73 -8.84
N GLU A 91 -10.36 4.18 -9.07
CA GLU A 91 -11.35 4.29 -8.00
C GLU A 91 -11.69 2.91 -7.43
N ALA A 92 -11.88 2.85 -6.10
CA ALA A 92 -12.18 1.58 -5.42
C ALA A 92 -13.65 1.16 -5.55
N PHE A 93 -14.57 2.13 -5.70
CA PHE A 93 -16.01 1.91 -5.65
C PHE A 93 -16.62 2.00 -7.07
N GLY A 94 -16.31 1.01 -7.92
CA GLY A 94 -16.89 0.87 -9.26
C GLY A 94 -15.89 1.02 -10.40
N THR A 95 -16.37 0.99 -11.64
CA THR A 95 -15.58 1.20 -12.87
C THR A 95 -15.37 2.68 -13.14
N GLY A 96 -14.96 3.43 -12.12
CA GLY A 96 -14.64 4.86 -12.22
C GLY A 96 -13.38 5.11 -13.06
N PRO A 97 -13.12 6.36 -13.45
CA PRO A 97 -11.91 6.72 -14.19
C PRO A 97 -10.65 6.49 -13.33
N SER A 98 -9.50 6.29 -14.00
CA SER A 98 -8.22 6.36 -13.31
C SER A 98 -7.80 7.80 -13.07
N HIS A 99 -7.07 8.03 -11.98
CA HIS A 99 -6.50 9.32 -11.64
C HIS A 99 -4.98 9.26 -11.67
N LYS A 100 -4.38 10.14 -12.48
CA LYS A 100 -2.93 10.28 -12.62
C LYS A 100 -2.45 11.54 -11.92
N GLN A 101 -1.49 11.43 -10.99
CA GLN A 101 -0.90 12.58 -10.33
C GLN A 101 0.60 12.41 -10.09
N LYS A 102 1.34 13.52 -10.21
CA LYS A 102 2.78 13.61 -9.88
C LYS A 102 2.96 14.12 -8.46
N SER A 103 2.43 13.38 -7.49
CA SER A 103 2.41 13.77 -6.08
C SER A 103 2.65 12.56 -5.18
N LEU A 104 3.66 12.63 -4.31
CA LEU A 104 3.88 11.62 -3.26
C LEU A 104 2.72 11.55 -2.28
N ALA A 105 2.09 12.68 -1.97
CA ALA A 105 0.93 12.70 -1.08
C ALA A 105 -0.24 11.89 -1.68
N PHE A 106 -0.43 11.93 -3.00
CA PHE A 106 -1.45 11.13 -3.68
C PHE A 106 -1.17 9.62 -3.61
N GLU A 107 0.09 9.23 -3.82
CA GLU A 107 0.54 7.85 -3.65
C GLU A 107 0.37 7.37 -2.20
N LYS A 108 0.85 8.15 -1.22
CA LYS A 108 0.72 7.87 0.22
C LYS A 108 -0.75 7.71 0.65
N ALA A 109 -1.61 8.62 0.24
CA ALA A 109 -3.04 8.56 0.55
C ALA A 109 -3.70 7.31 -0.04
N SER A 110 -3.32 6.91 -1.27
CA SER A 110 -3.87 5.73 -1.92
C SER A 110 -3.39 4.43 -1.26
N ILE A 111 -2.13 4.39 -0.82
CA ILE A 111 -1.58 3.28 -0.01
C ILE A 111 -2.33 3.16 1.32
N LEU A 112 -2.52 4.25 2.06
CA LEU A 112 -3.24 4.26 3.34
C LEU A 112 -4.69 3.79 3.17
N PHE A 113 -5.36 4.24 2.11
CA PHE A 113 -6.69 3.75 1.76
C PHE A 113 -6.70 2.22 1.56
N ASN A 114 -5.72 1.68 0.84
CA ASN A 114 -5.63 0.23 0.64
C ASN A 114 -5.30 -0.53 1.92
N ILE A 115 -4.46 0.01 2.81
CA ILE A 115 -4.22 -0.57 4.15
C ILE A 115 -5.55 -0.69 4.91
N ALA A 116 -6.35 0.38 4.92
CA ALA A 116 -7.67 0.38 5.55
C ALA A 116 -8.61 -0.67 4.92
N SER A 117 -8.62 -0.75 3.58
CA SER A 117 -9.37 -1.78 2.85
C SER A 117 -8.94 -3.20 3.24
N LEU A 118 -7.63 -3.48 3.27
CA LEU A 118 -7.09 -4.79 3.65
C LEU A 118 -7.45 -5.15 5.10
N LEU A 119 -7.33 -4.20 6.04
CA LEU A 119 -7.72 -4.42 7.44
C LEU A 119 -9.22 -4.75 7.55
N SER A 120 -10.09 -4.03 6.83
CA SER A 120 -11.54 -4.32 6.85
C SER A 120 -11.88 -5.70 6.27
N LYS A 121 -11.22 -6.09 5.17
CA LYS A 121 -11.34 -7.42 4.54
C LYS A 121 -10.84 -8.52 5.47
N PHE A 122 -9.70 -8.29 6.12
CA PHE A 122 -9.09 -9.25 7.03
C PHE A 122 -9.94 -9.44 8.29
N ALA A 123 -10.48 -8.36 8.85
CA ALA A 123 -11.40 -8.39 9.98
C ALA A 123 -12.66 -9.20 9.64
N LYS A 124 -13.23 -9.01 8.44
CA LYS A 124 -14.35 -9.82 7.98
C LYS A 124 -14.01 -11.31 7.88
N SER A 125 -12.86 -11.67 7.31
CA SER A 125 -12.41 -13.07 7.25
C SER A 125 -12.34 -13.70 8.64
N LYS A 126 -11.74 -12.98 9.61
CA LYS A 126 -11.61 -13.45 11.00
C LYS A 126 -12.96 -13.59 11.70
N TYR A 127 -13.89 -12.67 11.44
CA TYR A 127 -15.25 -12.77 11.97
C TYR A 127 -15.99 -13.99 11.41
N ASP A 128 -15.90 -14.20 10.10
CA ASP A 128 -16.56 -15.33 9.42
C ASP A 128 -15.99 -16.68 9.90
N GLU A 129 -14.66 -16.78 10.10
CA GLU A 129 -13.98 -17.93 10.74
C GLU A 129 -14.47 -18.16 12.18
N SER A 130 -14.53 -17.11 12.99
CA SER A 130 -14.92 -17.20 14.41
C SER A 130 -16.39 -17.54 14.64
N SER A 131 -17.24 -17.31 13.65
CA SER A 131 -18.66 -17.68 13.70
C SER A 131 -18.89 -19.18 13.50
N GLN A 132 -17.85 -19.94 13.10
CA GLN A 132 -17.91 -21.39 12.86
C GLN A 132 -17.24 -22.22 13.98
N ASP A 133 -16.43 -21.60 14.85
CA ASP A 133 -15.64 -22.27 15.91
C ASP A 133 -16.04 -21.81 17.32
N ASP A 134 -15.89 -22.68 18.33
CA ASP A 134 -16.04 -22.37 19.77
C ASP A 134 -15.04 -21.31 20.31
N LYS A 135 -14.12 -20.81 19.46
CA LYS A 135 -13.15 -19.74 19.76
C LYS A 135 -13.65 -18.34 19.38
N ALA A 136 -14.97 -18.14 19.40
CA ALA A 136 -15.64 -16.90 19.01
C ALA A 136 -15.10 -15.63 19.71
N GLU A 137 -14.70 -15.73 20.97
CA GLU A 137 -14.25 -14.56 21.76
C GLU A 137 -12.93 -13.95 21.25
N GLN A 138 -11.95 -14.78 20.87
CA GLN A 138 -10.65 -14.30 20.38
C GLN A 138 -10.75 -13.68 18.98
N GLY A 139 -11.51 -14.32 18.08
CA GLY A 139 -11.74 -13.79 16.73
C GLY A 139 -12.52 -12.47 16.73
N THR A 140 -13.49 -12.33 17.65
CA THR A 140 -14.24 -11.09 17.82
C THR A 140 -13.36 -9.95 18.35
N LYS A 141 -12.49 -10.21 19.35
CA LYS A 141 -11.52 -9.21 19.84
C LYS A 141 -10.58 -8.73 18.73
N MET A 142 -10.04 -9.65 17.93
CA MET A 142 -9.17 -9.33 16.80
C MET A 142 -9.91 -8.50 15.74
N THR A 143 -11.16 -8.87 15.43
CA THR A 143 -12.02 -8.12 14.49
C THR A 143 -12.23 -6.68 14.94
N ILE A 144 -12.53 -6.47 16.23
CA ILE A 144 -12.70 -5.13 16.80
C ILE A 144 -11.41 -4.32 16.69
N GLN A 145 -10.26 -4.91 17.04
CA GLN A 145 -8.96 -4.24 16.95
C GLN A 145 -8.62 -3.82 15.51
N LEU A 146 -8.90 -4.68 14.53
CA LEU A 146 -8.65 -4.36 13.12
C LEU A 146 -9.53 -3.20 12.64
N PHE A 147 -10.81 -3.16 13.00
CA PHE A 147 -11.68 -2.02 12.64
C PHE A 147 -11.32 -0.73 13.38
N GLN A 148 -10.88 -0.81 14.64
CA GLN A 148 -10.37 0.35 15.37
C GLN A 148 -9.13 0.94 14.68
N THR A 149 -8.25 0.08 14.17
CA THR A 149 -7.05 0.49 13.44
C THR A 149 -7.38 1.18 12.10
N VAL A 150 -8.53 0.88 11.50
CA VAL A 150 -9.02 1.54 10.27
C VAL A 150 -9.53 2.97 10.53
N SER A 151 -9.98 3.26 11.76
CA SER A 151 -10.71 4.49 12.09
C SER A 151 -9.83 5.61 12.67
N LEU A 152 -8.54 5.34 12.87
CA LEU A 152 -7.52 6.27 13.35
C LEU A 152 -6.65 6.75 12.19
#